data_AF-A0A0F2N743-F1
#
_entry.id   AF-A0A0F2N743-F1
#
_cell.length_a   1.000
_cell.length_b   1.000
_cell.length_c   1.000
_cell.angle_alpha   90.00
_cell.angle_beta   90.00
_cell.angle_gamma   90.00
#
_symmetry.space_group_name_H-M   'P 1'
#
loop_
_entity.id
_entity.type
_entity.pdbx_description
1 polymer ?
#
loop_
_entity_poly.entity_id
_entity_poly.type
_entity_poly.pdbx_seq_one_letter_code
_entity_poly.pdbx_strand_id
1 'polypeptide(L)' 'MKRVKKIKGLLHMVGIDPARLEFFNLSAAQGPRWAEICTEFTRKISDMGPSPIWFALQKRKESAKNEKQAA' A
#
# COMPACT_ATOMS: atom_id res chain seq x y z
N MET A 1 -8.27 12.80 11.93
CA MET A 1 -8.66 12.20 10.63
C MET A 1 -8.58 13.13 9.40
N LYS A 2 -8.54 14.46 9.52
CA LYS A 2 -8.51 15.38 8.34
C LYS A 2 -7.37 15.06 7.35
N ARG A 3 -6.16 14.76 7.86
CA ARG A 3 -4.99 14.37 7.03
C ARG A 3 -5.22 13.06 6.28
N VAL A 4 -5.77 12.03 6.94
CA VAL A 4 -6.06 10.73 6.31
C VAL A 4 -7.07 10.87 5.18
N LYS A 5 -8.14 11.65 5.38
CA LYS A 5 -9.13 11.94 4.32
C LYS A 5 -8.48 12.62 3.12
N LYS A 6 -7.63 13.62 3.36
CA LYS A 6 -6.88 14.31 2.29
C LYS A 6 -6.01 13.33 1.51
N ILE A 7 -5.26 12.45 2.20
CA ILE A 7 -4.39 11.47 1.54
C ILE A 7 -5.20 10.46 0.72
N LYS A 8 -6.33 9.94 1.25
CA LYS A 8 -7.22 9.08 0.47
C LYS A 8 -7.67 9.74 -0.84
N GLY A 9 -7.98 11.04 -0.82
CA GLY A 9 -8.27 11.81 -2.03
C GLY A 9 -7.07 11.93 -2.98
N LEU A 10 -5.88 12.20 -2.45
CA LEU A 10 -4.65 12.25 -3.25
C LEU A 10 -4.34 10.90 -3.93
N LEU A 11 -4.47 9.79 -3.21
CA LEU A 11 -4.27 8.44 -3.74
C LEU A 11 -5.20 8.18 -4.93
N HIS A 12 -6.47 8.52 -4.79
CA HIS A 12 -7.44 8.38 -5.87
C HIS A 12 -7.02 9.18 -7.12
N MET A 13 -6.58 10.42 -6.95
CA MET A 13 -6.17 11.29 -8.07
C MET A 13 -4.95 10.75 -8.83
N VAL A 14 -4.05 10.03 -8.17
CA VAL A 14 -2.87 9.42 -8.81
C VAL A 14 -3.11 7.97 -9.25
N GLY A 15 -4.36 7.51 -9.27
CA GLY A 15 -4.74 6.17 -9.74
C GLY A 15 -4.41 5.04 -8.76
N ILE A 16 -4.23 5.35 -7.46
CA ILE A 16 -4.04 4.34 -6.41
C ILE A 16 -5.35 4.20 -5.65
N ASP A 17 -5.81 2.96 -5.49
CA ASP A 17 -7.02 2.67 -4.71
C ASP A 17 -6.88 3.18 -3.25
N PRO A 18 -7.74 4.12 -2.81
CA PRO A 18 -7.72 4.66 -1.45
C PRO A 18 -7.95 3.60 -0.36
N ALA A 19 -8.52 2.44 -0.69
CA ALA A 19 -8.71 1.32 0.22
C ALA A 19 -7.38 0.68 0.66
N ARG A 20 -6.26 1.02 -0.01
CA ARG A 20 -4.89 0.65 0.40
C ARG A 20 -4.36 1.45 1.60
N LEU A 21 -5.11 2.43 2.08
CA LEU A 21 -4.79 3.18 3.30
C LEU A 21 -5.94 3.04 4.30
N GLU A 22 -5.65 2.58 5.51
CA GLU A 22 -6.62 2.62 6.62
C GLU A 22 -6.00 3.23 7.86
N PHE A 23 -6.86 3.80 8.71
CA PHE A 23 -6.45 4.43 9.95
C PHE A 23 -7.38 3.97 11.08
N PHE A 24 -6.77 3.47 12.15
CA PHE A 24 -7.47 2.96 13.32
C PHE A 24 -7.01 3.75 14.55
N ASN A 25 -7.96 4.05 15.45
CA ASN A 25 -7.66 4.61 16.75
C ASN A 25 -7.81 3.50 17.78
N LEU A 26 -6.71 3.16 18.46
CA LEU A 26 -6.65 2.08 19.43
C LEU A 26 -5.94 2.58 20.69
N SER A 27 -6.42 2.15 21.86
CA SER A 27 -5.73 2.39 23.13
C SER A 27 -4.63 1.33 23.36
N ALA A 28 -3.71 1.60 24.30
CA ALA A 28 -2.62 0.68 24.63
C ALA A 28 -3.10 -0.69 25.16
N ALA A 29 -4.34 -0.77 25.67
CA ALA A 29 -4.92 -2.02 26.15
C ALA A 29 -5.50 -2.91 25.03
N GLN A 30 -5.65 -2.40 23.81
CA GLN A 30 -6.33 -3.11 22.71
C GLN A 30 -5.39 -3.98 21.85
N GLY A 31 -4.42 -4.64 22.48
CA GLY A 31 -3.46 -5.51 21.81
C GLY A 31 -4.08 -6.61 20.94
N PRO A 32 -5.04 -7.41 21.45
CA PRO A 32 -5.71 -8.44 20.65
C PRO A 32 -6.43 -7.87 19.42
N ARG A 33 -7.14 -6.75 19.59
CA ARG A 33 -7.84 -6.10 18.47
C ARG A 33 -6.88 -5.56 17.41
N TRP A 34 -5.70 -5.09 17.80
CA TRP A 34 -4.65 -4.69 16.86
C TRP A 34 -4.19 -5.87 15.99
N ALA A 35 -3.98 -7.05 16.59
CA ALA A 35 -3.57 -8.25 15.86
C ALA A 35 -4.62 -8.68 14.82
N GLU A 36 -5.90 -8.61 15.19
CA GLU A 36 -7.03 -8.86 14.28
C GLU A 36 -7.01 -7.89 13.09
N ILE A 37 -6.90 -6.58 13.36
CA ILE A 37 -6.86 -5.53 12.33
C ILE A 37 -5.70 -5.76 11.37
N CYS A 38 -4.50 -6.08 11.87
CA CYS A 38 -3.34 -6.38 11.03
C CYS A 38 -3.61 -7.59 10.12
N THR A 39 -4.22 -8.64 10.66
CA THR A 39 -4.55 -9.86 9.91
C THR A 39 -5.58 -9.57 8.81
N GLU A 40 -6.70 -8.93 9.16
CA GLU A 40 -7.76 -8.56 8.23
C GLU A 40 -7.26 -7.62 7.13
N PHE A 41 -6.49 -6.60 7.50
CA PHE A 41 -5.96 -5.62 6.55
C PHE A 41 -4.91 -6.24 5.64
N THR A 42 -4.06 -7.13 6.16
CA THR A 42 -3.09 -7.88 5.33
C THR A 42 -3.83 -8.70 4.28
N ARG A 43 -4.85 -9.45 4.69
CA ARG A 43 -5.68 -10.22 3.75
C ARG A 43 -6.31 -9.34 2.68
N LYS A 44 -6.92 -8.21 3.08
CA LYS A 44 -7.51 -7.23 2.14
C LYS A 44 -6.49 -6.75 1.09
N ILE A 45 -5.26 -6.42 1.51
CA ILE A 45 -4.21 -5.95 0.60
C ILE A 45 -3.69 -7.07 -0.29
N SER A 46 -3.53 -8.28 0.24
CA SER A 46 -3.15 -9.47 -0.54
C SER A 46 -4.18 -9.78 -1.63
N ASP A 47 -5.47 -9.76 -1.30
CA ASP A 47 -6.56 -10.02 -2.26
C ASP A 47 -6.62 -8.95 -3.37
N MET A 48 -6.24 -7.71 -3.06
CA MET A 48 -6.15 -6.61 -4.03
C MET A 48 -4.90 -6.70 -4.93
N GLY A 49 -3.94 -7.55 -4.59
CA GLY A 49 -2.70 -7.75 -5.34
C GLY A 49 -1.71 -6.58 -5.26
N PRO A 50 -0.59 -6.68 -6.01
CA PRO A 50 0.47 -5.67 -6.01
C PRO A 50 -0.03 -4.28 -6.44
N SER A 51 0.56 -3.23 -5.88
CA SER A 51 0.18 -1.86 -6.23
C SER A 51 0.77 -1.43 -7.59
N PRO A 52 0.19 -0.42 -8.25
CA PRO A 52 0.77 0.17 -9.47
C PRO A 52 2.23 0.63 -9.29
N ILE A 53 2.59 1.10 -8.09
CA ILE A 53 3.96 1.49 -7.74
C ILE A 53 4.90 0.29 -7.81
N TRP A 54 4.47 -0.88 -7.33
CA TRP A 54 5.28 -2.09 -7.38
C TRP A 54 5.62 -2.47 -8.82
N PHE A 55 4.63 -2.45 -9.72
CA PHE A 55 4.86 -2.72 -11.14
C PHE A 55 5.80 -1.70 -11.80
N ALA A 56 5.64 -0.41 -11.48
CA ALA A 56 6.52 0.64 -11.98
C ALA A 56 7.99 0.42 -11.53
N LEU A 57 8.20 0.00 -10.29
CA LEU A 57 9.53 -0.33 -9.77
C LEU A 57 10.13 -1.59 -10.43
N GLN A 58 9.32 -2.63 -10.68
CA GLN A 58 9.80 -3.82 -11.39
C GLN A 58 10.24 -3.48 -12.81
N LYS A 59 9.43 -2.74 -13.56
CA LYS A 59 9.78 -2.29 -14.91
C LYS A 59 11.11 -1.53 -14.93
N ARG A 60 11.29 -0.60 -13.97
CA ARG A 60 12.55 0.16 -13.84
C ARG A 60 13.75 -0.74 -13.53
N LYS A 61 13.57 -1.74 -12.66
CA LYS A 61 14.61 -2.72 -12.32
C LYS A 61 15.00 -3.57 -13.53
N GLU A 62 14.04 -3.98 -14.34
CA GLU A 62 14.26 -4.74 -15.56
C GLU A 62 15.01 -3.92 -16.61
N SER A 63 14.61 -2.66 -16.85
CA SER A 63 15.35 -1.74 -17.73
C SER A 63 16.81 -1.56 -17.30
N ALA A 64 17.04 -1.34 -16.01
CA ALA A 64 18.40 -1.18 -15.46
C ALA A 64 19.25 -2.48 -15.55
N LYS A 65 18.61 -3.65 -15.55
CA LYS A 65 19.32 -4.93 -15.75
C LYS A 65 19.71 -5.10 -17.22
N ASN A 66 18.82 -4.77 -18.15
CA ASN A 66 19.06 -4.91 -19.59
C ASN A 66 20.18 -3.96 -20.07
N GLU A 67 20.23 -2.73 -19.58
CA GLU A 67 21.31 -1.76 -19.89
C GLU A 67 22.69 -2.26 -19.45
N LYS A 68 22.78 -2.91 -18.28
CA LYS A 68 24.04 -3.49 -17.77
C LYS A 68 24.50 -4.75 -18.51
N GLN A 69 23.59 -5.40 -19.24
CA GLN A 69 23.89 -6.62 -19.99
C GLN A 69 24.24 -6.33 -21.45
N ALA A 70 23.94 -5.11 -21.93
CA ALA A 70 24.28 -4.59 -23.25
C ALA A 70 25.55 -3.72 -23.27
N ALA A 71 26.15 -3.46 -22.11
CA ALA A 71 27.43 -2.76 -21.92
C ALA A 71 28.51 -3.77 -21.50
#